data_AF-A0A359EBG0-F1
#
_entry.id   AF-A0A359EBG0-F1
#
_cell.length_a   1.000
_cell.length_b   1.000
_cell.length_c   1.000
_cell.angle_alpha   90.00
_cell.angle_beta   90.00
_cell.angle_gamma   90.00
#
_symmetry.space_group_name_H-M   'P 1'
#
loop_
_entity.id
_entity.type
_entity.pdbx_description
1 polymer ?
#
loop_
_entity_poly.entity_id
_entity_poly.type
_entity_poly.pdbx_seq_one_letter_code
_entity_poly.pdbx_strand_id
1 'polypeptide(L)'
;MIRKPNLLSGLAVCVHCGSAMVVTNAGKNLWPAYLCGKKSRRGQYSDCQARLVGKAKTDQAIIDLVLNRILTLEFFAALLEETRARFADTSKIELQLTTFEKSLALANREISNLLELAATFGAQSAGAKIVELETEQTRLKAEIKNLETQKKAAQIEISPEALALTLSVWRN
;
A
#
# COMPACT_ATOMS: atom_id res chain seq x y z
N MET A 1 14.98 -11.76 27.72
CA MET A 1 15.87 -12.31 26.67
C MET A 1 15.36 -11.83 25.31
N ILE A 2 15.99 -10.83 24.71
CA ILE A 2 15.58 -10.27 23.41
C ILE A 2 15.88 -11.34 22.34
N ARG A 3 14.85 -11.91 21.73
CA ARG A 3 15.02 -12.83 20.60
C ARG A 3 15.53 -12.02 19.42
N LYS A 4 16.76 -12.29 18.98
CA LYS A 4 17.26 -11.72 17.72
C LYS A 4 16.32 -12.18 16.59
N PRO A 5 15.77 -11.26 15.80
CA PRO A 5 14.92 -11.62 14.67
C PRO A 5 15.73 -12.44 13.66
N ASN A 6 15.08 -13.42 13.05
CA ASN A 6 15.62 -14.19 11.93
C ASN A 6 14.73 -13.95 10.69
N LEU A 7 15.17 -14.41 9.51
CA LEU A 7 14.51 -14.13 8.23
C LEU A 7 13.00 -14.42 8.25
N LEU A 8 12.60 -15.53 8.87
CA LEU A 8 11.21 -15.99 8.89
C LEU A 8 10.48 -15.69 10.22
N SER A 9 11.03 -14.81 11.05
CA SER A 9 10.39 -14.38 12.29
C SER A 9 9.01 -13.76 12.00
N GLY A 10 7.97 -14.31 12.60
CA GLY A 10 6.58 -13.84 12.41
C GLY A 10 5.89 -14.37 11.16
N LEU A 11 6.62 -15.05 10.27
CA LEU A 11 6.08 -15.62 9.02
C LEU A 11 5.97 -17.14 9.09
N ALA A 12 6.98 -17.82 9.61
CA ALA A 12 7.01 -19.28 9.64
C ALA A 12 6.06 -19.84 10.72
N VAL A 13 5.14 -20.71 10.29
CA VAL A 13 4.18 -21.41 11.15
C VAL A 13 4.34 -22.92 11.03
N CYS A 14 4.11 -23.63 12.13
CA CYS A 14 4.15 -25.07 12.15
C CYS A 14 2.89 -25.66 11.48
N VAL A 15 3.07 -26.44 10.41
CA VAL A 15 1.97 -27.10 9.69
C VAL A 15 1.13 -28.04 10.57
N HIS A 16 1.71 -28.63 11.62
CA HIS A 16 1.01 -29.61 12.45
C HIS A 16 0.14 -28.99 13.56
N CYS A 17 0.50 -27.82 14.07
CA CYS A 17 -0.19 -27.25 15.23
C CYS A 17 -0.40 -25.74 15.18
N GLY A 18 -0.11 -25.10 14.04
CA GLY A 18 -0.28 -23.66 13.79
C GLY A 18 0.60 -22.73 14.61
N SER A 19 1.43 -23.26 15.52
CA SER A 19 2.28 -22.42 16.37
C SER A 19 3.43 -21.81 15.56
N ALA A 20 3.76 -20.55 15.84
CA ALA A 20 4.91 -19.88 15.24
C ALA A 20 6.19 -20.71 15.44
N MET A 21 7.00 -20.78 14.39
CA MET A 21 8.31 -21.42 14.44
C MET A 21 9.35 -20.47 15.04
N VAL A 22 10.35 -21.05 15.69
CA VAL A 22 11.44 -20.33 16.34
C VAL A 22 12.77 -20.93 15.91
N VAL A 23 13.83 -20.12 15.86
CA VAL A 23 15.18 -20.62 15.63
C VAL A 23 15.79 -21.09 16.94
N THR A 24 16.37 -22.28 16.92
CA THR A 24 17.15 -22.87 18.02
C THR A 24 18.43 -23.47 17.46
N ASN A 25 19.41 -23.73 18.32
CA ASN A 25 20.60 -24.50 17.95
C ASN A 25 20.34 -25.97 18.28
N ALA A 26 20.58 -26.86 17.30
CA ALA A 26 20.27 -28.28 17.39
C ALA A 26 21.52 -29.15 17.27
N GLY A 27 21.47 -30.33 17.89
CA GLY A 27 22.55 -31.32 17.84
C GLY A 27 23.84 -30.91 18.58
N LYS A 28 24.85 -31.78 18.53
CA LYS A 28 26.14 -31.55 19.20
C LYS A 28 26.92 -30.36 18.62
N ASN A 29 26.76 -30.10 17.33
CA ASN A 29 27.44 -29.01 16.62
C ASN A 29 26.65 -27.69 16.66
N LEU A 30 25.57 -27.61 17.44
CA LEU A 30 24.75 -26.39 17.62
C LEU A 30 24.32 -25.73 16.31
N TRP A 31 23.93 -26.52 15.31
CA TRP A 31 23.54 -25.97 14.01
C TRP A 31 22.17 -25.27 14.10
N PRO A 32 21.98 -24.11 13.46
CA PRO A 32 20.75 -23.35 13.58
C PRO A 32 19.59 -24.02 12.82
N ALA A 33 18.47 -24.20 13.50
CA ALA A 33 17.31 -24.94 13.03
C ALA A 33 16.01 -24.21 13.37
N TYR A 34 15.02 -24.31 12.48
CA TYR A 34 13.63 -23.98 12.79
C TYR A 34 12.98 -25.12 13.58
N LEU A 35 12.37 -24.77 14.70
CA LEU A 35 11.62 -25.66 15.59
C LEU A 35 10.24 -25.07 15.86
N CYS A 36 9.23 -25.93 16.00
CA CYS A 36 7.90 -25.51 16.43
C CYS A 36 7.96 -24.81 17.81
N GLY A 37 7.39 -23.61 17.92
CA GLY A 37 7.41 -22.82 19.16
C GLY A 37 6.65 -23.46 20.33
N LYS A 38 5.71 -24.39 20.08
CA LYS A 38 5.07 -25.18 21.15
C LYS A 38 6.07 -26.18 21.75
N LYS A 39 6.81 -26.92 20.91
CA LYS A 39 7.90 -27.83 21.35
C LYS A 39 8.99 -27.09 22.11
N SER A 40 9.44 -25.96 21.56
CA SER A 40 10.50 -25.16 22.16
C SER A 40 10.16 -24.67 23.57
N ARG A 41 8.90 -24.29 23.84
CA ARG A 41 8.49 -23.76 25.15
C ARG A 41 8.23 -24.86 26.18
N ARG A 42 7.67 -25.99 25.76
CA ARG A 42 7.18 -27.04 26.67
C ARG A 42 8.17 -28.17 26.87
N GLY A 43 9.21 -28.29 26.03
CA GLY A 43 10.21 -29.35 26.10
C GLY A 43 9.70 -30.76 25.77
N GLN A 44 8.39 -30.96 25.65
CA GLN A 44 7.77 -32.23 25.33
C GLN A 44 7.63 -32.40 23.82
N TYR A 45 8.42 -33.32 23.26
CA TYR A 45 8.39 -33.63 21.83
C TYR A 45 7.12 -34.35 21.37
N SER A 46 6.31 -34.85 22.33
CA SER A 46 5.00 -35.50 22.11
C SER A 46 3.89 -34.53 21.71
N ASP A 47 3.97 -33.26 22.11
CA ASP A 47 2.92 -32.24 21.92
C ASP A 47 2.71 -31.80 20.46
N CYS A 48 3.62 -32.20 19.56
CA CYS A 48 3.57 -31.85 18.15
C CYS A 48 4.44 -32.83 17.36
N GLN A 49 4.10 -33.15 16.12
CA GLN A 49 4.92 -34.07 15.31
C GLN A 49 5.96 -33.35 14.43
N ALA A 50 6.03 -32.01 14.52
CA ALA A 50 6.93 -31.22 13.69
C ALA A 50 8.41 -31.58 13.90
N ARG A 51 9.10 -31.80 12.79
CA ARG A 51 10.54 -32.06 12.77
C ARG A 51 11.34 -30.75 12.87
N LEU A 52 12.61 -30.86 13.25
CA LEU A 52 13.55 -29.75 13.10
C LEU A 52 13.88 -29.57 11.62
N VAL A 53 13.96 -28.31 11.20
CA VAL A 53 14.24 -27.96 9.80
C VAL A 53 15.51 -27.10 9.72
N GLY A 54 16.41 -27.43 8.79
CA GLY A 54 17.63 -26.67 8.48
C GLY A 54 17.38 -25.18 8.29
N LYS A 55 17.90 -24.29 9.15
CA LYS A 55 17.70 -22.83 8.95
C LYS A 55 18.30 -22.37 7.63
N ALA A 56 19.59 -22.65 7.40
CA ALA A 56 20.29 -22.18 6.20
C ALA A 56 19.62 -22.66 4.91
N LYS A 57 19.27 -23.95 4.82
CA LYS A 57 18.59 -24.51 3.65
C LYS A 57 17.19 -23.93 3.45
N THR A 58 16.45 -23.69 4.53
CA THR A 58 15.11 -23.10 4.46
C THR A 58 15.19 -21.66 4.01
N ASP A 59 16.06 -20.87 4.63
CA ASP A 59 16.24 -19.46 4.28
C ASP A 59 16.64 -19.31 2.83
N GLN A 60 17.63 -20.09 2.37
CA GLN A 60 18.08 -20.06 0.99
C GLN A 60 16.93 -20.43 0.03
N ALA A 61 16.18 -21.49 0.32
CA ALA A 61 15.06 -21.89 -0.54
C ALA A 61 13.97 -20.80 -0.63
N ILE A 62 13.71 -20.06 0.46
CA ILE A 62 12.77 -18.95 0.45
C ILE A 62 13.32 -17.76 -0.32
N ILE A 63 14.59 -17.40 -0.12
CA ILE A 63 15.26 -16.32 -0.84
C ILE A 63 15.27 -16.61 -2.34
N ASP A 64 15.67 -17.83 -2.73
CA ASP A 64 15.69 -18.27 -4.12
C ASP A 64 14.30 -18.21 -4.75
N LEU A 65 13.26 -18.65 -4.02
CA LEU A 65 11.88 -18.55 -4.49
C LEU A 65 11.47 -17.10 -4.70
N VAL A 66 11.75 -16.21 -3.75
CA VAL A 66 11.40 -14.79 -3.86
C VAL A 66 12.13 -14.15 -5.05
N LEU A 67 13.44 -14.34 -5.16
CA LEU A 67 14.24 -13.76 -6.24
C LEU A 67 13.84 -14.31 -7.61
N ASN A 68 13.70 -15.62 -7.73
CA ASN A 68 13.56 -16.29 -9.04
C ASN A 68 12.12 -16.52 -9.48
N ARG A 69 11.13 -16.24 -8.61
CA ARG A 69 9.70 -16.40 -8.97
C ARG A 69 8.88 -15.14 -8.78
N ILE A 70 9.18 -14.32 -7.78
CA ILE A 70 8.39 -13.12 -7.45
C ILE A 70 9.08 -11.88 -8.01
N LEU A 71 10.37 -11.73 -7.75
CA LEU A 71 11.11 -10.55 -8.16
C LEU A 71 11.61 -10.64 -9.62
N THR A 72 10.87 -11.29 -10.52
CA THR A 72 11.25 -11.40 -11.94
C THR A 72 10.58 -10.32 -12.78
N LEU A 73 11.19 -10.03 -13.93
CA LEU A 73 10.63 -9.06 -14.88
C LEU A 73 9.25 -9.50 -15.36
N GLU A 74 9.05 -10.80 -15.64
CA GLU A 74 7.74 -11.29 -16.10
C GLU A 74 6.67 -11.13 -15.02
N PHE A 75 6.98 -11.42 -13.77
CA PHE A 75 6.03 -11.27 -12.67
C PHE A 75 5.61 -9.81 -12.48
N PHE A 76 6.56 -8.89 -12.44
CA PHE A 76 6.25 -7.47 -12.29
C PHE A 76 5.55 -6.89 -13.51
N ALA A 77 5.88 -7.33 -14.72
CA ALA A 77 5.16 -6.93 -15.93
C ALA A 77 3.70 -7.37 -15.87
N ALA A 78 3.43 -8.63 -15.49
CA ALA A 78 2.07 -9.13 -15.32
C ALA A 78 1.31 -8.39 -14.20
N LEU A 79 1.96 -8.12 -13.07
CA LEU A 79 1.38 -7.37 -11.96
C LEU A 79 1.04 -5.92 -12.37
N LEU A 80 1.90 -5.29 -13.16
CA LEU A 80 1.69 -3.93 -13.65
C LEU A 80 0.48 -3.88 -14.59
N GLU A 81 0.36 -4.85 -15.51
CA GLU A 81 -0.81 -4.97 -16.39
C GLU A 81 -2.11 -5.22 -15.61
N GLU A 82 -2.09 -6.11 -14.61
CA GLU A 82 -3.26 -6.32 -13.76
C GLU A 82 -3.63 -5.05 -12.98
N THR A 83 -2.62 -4.35 -12.47
CA THR A 83 -2.81 -3.08 -11.76
C THR A 83 -3.41 -2.03 -12.69
N ARG A 84 -2.84 -1.85 -13.89
CA ARG A 84 -3.37 -0.98 -14.94
C ARG A 84 -4.82 -1.33 -15.26
N ALA A 85 -5.14 -2.60 -15.47
CA ALA A 85 -6.50 -3.03 -15.76
C ALA A 85 -7.48 -2.70 -14.62
N ARG A 86 -7.07 -2.87 -13.35
CA ARG A 86 -7.89 -2.50 -12.18
C ARG A 86 -8.09 -0.99 -12.04
N PHE A 87 -7.13 -0.19 -12.48
CA PHE A 87 -7.16 1.27 -12.38
C PHE A 87 -7.50 1.98 -13.69
N ALA A 88 -7.77 1.24 -14.77
CA ALA A 88 -8.10 1.78 -16.08
C ALA A 88 -9.46 2.48 -16.08
N ASP A 89 -10.40 2.05 -15.23
CA ASP A 89 -11.70 2.70 -15.10
C ASP A 89 -11.62 3.94 -14.20
N THR A 90 -11.21 5.05 -14.80
CA THR A 90 -11.24 6.38 -14.17
C THR A 90 -12.57 7.12 -14.37
N SER A 91 -13.57 6.49 -15.00
CA SER A 91 -14.82 7.16 -15.41
C SER A 91 -15.55 7.81 -14.23
N LYS A 92 -15.58 7.12 -13.07
CA LYS A 92 -16.19 7.63 -11.84
C LYS A 92 -15.45 8.86 -11.30
N ILE A 93 -14.11 8.82 -11.30
CA ILE A 93 -13.27 9.93 -10.84
C ILE A 93 -13.46 11.14 -11.76
N GLU A 94 -13.55 10.92 -13.08
CA GLU A 94 -13.79 11.97 -14.08
C GLU A 94 -15.19 12.58 -13.95
N LEU A 95 -16.21 11.76 -13.73
CA LEU A 95 -17.57 12.25 -13.47
C LEU A 95 -17.63 13.10 -12.19
N GLN A 96 -16.92 12.69 -11.14
CA GLN A 96 -16.84 13.46 -9.89
C GLN A 96 -16.08 14.77 -10.08
N LEU A 97 -14.95 14.76 -10.79
CA LEU A 97 -14.20 15.98 -11.14
C LEU A 97 -15.07 16.97 -11.90
N THR A 98 -15.70 16.53 -12.99
CA THR A 98 -16.58 17.40 -13.80
C THR A 98 -17.76 17.95 -12.99
N THR A 99 -18.28 17.18 -12.03
CA THR A 99 -19.34 17.64 -11.13
C THR A 99 -18.84 18.72 -10.17
N PHE A 100 -17.69 18.50 -9.51
CA PHE A 100 -17.13 19.47 -8.57
C PHE A 100 -16.61 20.74 -9.26
N GLU A 101 -16.05 20.63 -10.46
CA GLU A 101 -15.66 21.78 -11.29
C GLU A 101 -16.87 22.66 -11.65
N LYS A 102 -17.99 22.03 -12.02
CA LYS A 102 -19.25 22.76 -12.28
C LYS A 102 -19.76 23.45 -11.03
N SER A 103 -19.79 22.77 -9.88
CA SER A 103 -20.19 23.38 -8.60
C SER A 103 -19.28 24.54 -8.21
N LEU A 104 -17.98 24.40 -8.41
CA LEU A 104 -17.00 25.46 -8.14
C LEU A 104 -17.23 26.68 -9.04
N ALA A 105 -17.49 26.45 -10.33
CA ALA A 105 -17.80 27.52 -11.27
C ALA A 105 -19.09 28.26 -10.90
N LEU A 106 -20.11 27.55 -10.42
CA LEU A 106 -21.36 28.15 -9.94
C LEU A 106 -21.12 28.99 -8.67
N ALA A 107 -20.41 28.45 -7.67
CA ALA A 107 -20.08 29.18 -6.45
C ALA A 107 -19.28 30.46 -6.75
N ASN A 108 -18.30 30.39 -7.67
CA ASN A 108 -17.51 31.55 -8.09
C ASN A 108 -18.37 32.63 -8.75
N ARG A 109 -19.32 32.24 -9.60
CA ARG A 109 -20.27 33.19 -10.23
C ARG A 109 -21.16 33.84 -9.17
N GLU A 110 -21.68 33.06 -8.23
CA GLU A 110 -22.54 33.59 -7.16
C GLU A 110 -21.80 34.59 -6.26
N ILE A 111 -20.56 34.27 -5.86
CA ILE A 111 -19.68 35.20 -5.13
C ILE A 111 -19.48 36.49 -5.93
N SER A 112 -19.13 36.39 -7.22
CA SER A 112 -18.91 37.56 -8.08
C SER A 112 -20.16 38.45 -8.16
N ASN A 113 -21.33 37.85 -8.36
CA ASN A 113 -22.58 38.58 -8.44
C ASN A 113 -22.93 39.28 -7.11
N LEU A 114 -22.71 38.61 -5.97
CA LEU A 114 -22.98 39.20 -4.66
C LEU A 114 -22.02 40.35 -4.35
N LEU A 115 -20.76 40.26 -4.74
CA LEU A 115 -19.79 41.35 -4.61
C LEU A 115 -20.16 42.55 -5.48
N GLU A 116 -20.60 42.32 -6.72
CA GLU A 116 -21.05 43.39 -7.63
C GLU A 116 -22.31 44.11 -7.12
N LEU A 117 -23.29 43.34 -6.62
CA LEU A 117 -24.49 43.89 -5.99
C LEU A 117 -24.15 44.69 -4.72
N ALA A 118 -23.24 44.17 -3.90
CA ALA A 118 -22.75 44.84 -2.70
C ALA A 118 -22.07 46.18 -3.02
N ALA A 119 -21.26 46.21 -4.08
CA ALA A 119 -20.58 47.42 -4.52
C ALA A 119 -21.55 48.46 -5.10
N THR A 120 -22.61 48.02 -5.77
CA THR A 120 -23.54 48.91 -6.50
C THR A 120 -24.66 49.44 -5.60
N PHE A 121 -25.22 48.61 -4.72
CA PHE A 121 -26.44 48.91 -3.97
C PHE A 121 -26.24 48.93 -2.44
N GLY A 122 -25.04 48.58 -1.96
CA GLY A 122 -24.73 48.44 -0.53
C GLY A 122 -25.22 47.10 0.02
N ALA A 123 -24.32 46.32 0.60
CA ALA A 123 -24.65 45.01 1.20
C ALA A 123 -24.63 45.04 2.72
N GLN A 124 -25.79 45.27 3.33
CA GLN A 124 -25.92 45.18 4.78
C GLN A 124 -26.02 43.72 5.28
N SER A 125 -26.31 42.75 4.39
CA SER A 125 -26.52 41.33 4.75
C SER A 125 -25.81 40.29 3.86
N ALA A 126 -25.04 40.68 2.83
CA ALA A 126 -24.41 39.71 1.92
C ALA A 126 -23.16 39.01 2.50
N GLY A 127 -22.55 39.57 3.55
CA GLY A 127 -21.28 39.07 4.10
C GLY A 127 -21.35 37.62 4.59
N ALA A 128 -22.42 37.24 5.29
CA ALA A 128 -22.59 35.86 5.77
C ALA A 128 -22.70 34.85 4.61
N LYS A 129 -23.38 35.22 3.52
CA LYS A 129 -23.53 34.36 2.35
C LYS A 129 -22.23 34.21 1.56
N ILE A 130 -21.44 35.28 1.47
CA ILE A 130 -20.12 35.25 0.83
C ILE A 130 -19.18 34.30 1.59
N VAL A 131 -19.13 34.39 2.92
CA VAL A 131 -18.30 33.50 3.75
C VAL A 131 -18.70 32.03 3.59
N GLU A 132 -20.00 31.73 3.51
CA GLU A 132 -20.49 30.37 3.23
C GLU A 132 -19.99 29.86 1.87
N LEU A 133 -20.12 30.67 0.82
CA LEU A 133 -19.69 30.32 -0.54
C LEU A 133 -18.16 30.18 -0.64
N GLU A 134 -17.39 31.01 0.05
CA GLU A 134 -15.92 30.89 0.11
C GLU A 134 -15.46 29.62 0.84
N THR A 135 -16.18 29.24 1.90
CA THR A 135 -15.94 27.99 2.62
C THR A 135 -16.20 26.79 1.70
N GLU A 136 -17.32 26.82 0.98
CA GLU A 136 -17.67 25.78 0.00
C GLU A 136 -16.67 25.75 -1.17
N GLN A 137 -16.24 26.91 -1.67
CA GLN A 137 -15.21 27.03 -2.70
C GLN A 137 -13.90 26.36 -2.26
N THR A 138 -13.49 26.59 -1.01
CA THR A 138 -12.28 26.00 -0.43
C THR A 138 -12.40 24.48 -0.33
N ARG A 139 -13.56 23.99 0.12
CA ARG A 139 -13.87 22.55 0.17
C ARG A 139 -13.82 21.90 -1.21
N LEU A 140 -14.49 22.49 -2.20
CA LEU A 140 -14.52 21.99 -3.58
C LEU A 140 -13.13 21.95 -4.20
N LYS A 141 -12.30 22.98 -4.00
CA LYS A 141 -10.90 23.00 -4.46
C LYS A 141 -10.07 21.88 -3.84
N ALA A 142 -10.25 21.60 -2.55
CA ALA A 142 -9.56 20.51 -1.87
C ALA A 142 -9.97 19.13 -2.44
N GLU A 143 -11.26 18.92 -2.69
CA GLU A 143 -11.78 17.68 -3.26
C GLU A 143 -11.30 17.45 -4.69
N ILE A 144 -11.31 18.49 -5.53
CA ILE A 144 -10.76 18.43 -6.90
C ILE A 144 -9.29 18.02 -6.86
N LYS A 145 -8.48 18.67 -6.03
CA LYS A 145 -7.05 18.34 -5.89
C LYS A 145 -6.82 16.89 -5.44
N ASN A 146 -7.66 16.39 -4.53
CA ASN A 146 -7.58 15.01 -4.06
C ASN A 146 -7.90 14.03 -5.20
N LEU A 147 -8.99 14.26 -5.94
CA LEU A 147 -9.38 13.44 -7.09
C LEU A 147 -8.34 13.47 -8.22
N GLU A 148 -7.74 14.63 -8.51
CA GLU A 148 -6.64 14.74 -9.47
C GLU A 148 -5.42 13.90 -9.05
N THR A 149 -5.10 13.89 -7.76
CA THR A 149 -4.00 13.08 -7.22
C THR A 149 -4.30 11.59 -7.36
N GLN A 150 -5.53 11.18 -7.06
CA GLN A 150 -5.98 9.79 -7.25
C GLN A 150 -5.94 9.37 -8.72
N LYS A 151 -6.40 10.23 -9.63
CA LYS A 151 -6.33 9.99 -11.08
C LYS A 151 -4.89 9.83 -11.56
N LYS A 152 -3.97 10.70 -11.12
CA LYS A 152 -2.54 10.60 -11.46
C LYS A 152 -1.91 9.31 -10.92
N ALA A 153 -2.27 8.91 -9.71
CA ALA A 153 -1.80 7.65 -9.13
C ALA A 153 -2.31 6.41 -9.89
N ALA A 154 -3.55 6.46 -10.39
CA ALA A 154 -4.13 5.41 -11.24
C ALA A 154 -3.44 5.31 -12.61
N GLN A 155 -2.87 6.42 -13.10
CA GLN A 155 -2.22 6.53 -14.41
C GLN A 155 -0.69 6.45 -14.36
N ILE A 156 -0.08 5.94 -13.28
CA ILE A 156 1.38 5.82 -13.21
C ILE A 156 1.88 4.88 -14.31
N GLU A 157 2.59 5.45 -15.28
CA GLU A 157 3.26 4.72 -16.35
C GLU A 157 4.67 4.31 -15.91
N ILE A 158 4.83 3.08 -15.45
CA ILE A 158 6.15 2.46 -15.30
C ILE A 158 6.55 1.85 -16.65
N SER A 159 7.64 2.33 -17.24
CA SER A 159 8.18 1.75 -18.47
C SER A 159 8.87 0.40 -18.19
N PRO A 160 8.80 -0.57 -19.12
CA PRO A 160 9.50 -1.85 -18.97
C PRO A 160 11.02 -1.68 -18.76
N GLU A 161 11.63 -0.66 -19.38
CA GLU A 161 13.06 -0.36 -19.26
C GLU A 161 13.41 0.11 -17.85
N ALA A 162 12.59 1.00 -17.26
CA ALA A 162 12.78 1.48 -15.90
C ALA A 162 12.63 0.35 -14.86
N LEU A 163 11.69 -0.55 -15.11
CA LEU A 163 11.50 -1.75 -14.28
C LEU A 163 12.70 -2.69 -14.38
N ALA A 164 13.20 -2.97 -15.59
CA ALA A 164 14.36 -3.81 -15.80
C ALA A 164 15.63 -3.24 -15.13
N LEU A 165 15.84 -1.93 -15.23
CA LEU A 165 16.95 -1.25 -14.56
C LEU A 165 16.87 -1.45 -13.03
N THR A 166 15.70 -1.22 -12.44
CA THR A 166 15.50 -1.36 -10.99
C THR A 166 15.75 -2.79 -10.51
N LEU A 167 15.23 -3.79 -11.24
CA LEU A 167 15.43 -5.20 -10.89
C LEU A 167 16.89 -5.63 -11.04
N SER A 168 17.64 -5.05 -11.98
CA SER A 168 19.07 -5.34 -12.14
C SER A 168 19.90 -4.85 -10.96
N VAL A 169 19.56 -3.70 -10.38
CA VAL A 169 20.23 -3.16 -9.19
C VAL A 169 19.98 -4.03 -7.97
N TRP A 170 18.77 -4.55 -7.79
CA TRP A 170 18.40 -5.34 -6.61
C TRP A 170 18.93 -6.79 -6.62
N ARG A 171 19.34 -7.28 -7.80
CA ARG A 171 19.87 -8.63 -7.96
C ARG A 171 21.41 -8.72 -7.85
N ASN A 172 22.09 -7.58 -7.85
CA ASN A 172 23.53 -7.47 -7.58
C ASN A 172 23.78 -7.31 -6.08
#